data_AF-A0AAJ2MKD3-F1
#
_entry.id   AF-A0AAJ2MKD3-F1
#
_cell.length_a   1.000
_cell.length_b   1.000
_cell.length_c   1.000
_cell.angle_alpha   90.00
_cell.angle_beta   90.00
_cell.angle_gamma   90.00
#
_symmetry.space_group_name_H-M   'P 1'
#
loop_
_entity.id
_entity.type
_entity.pdbx_description
1 polymer ?
#
loop_
_entity_poly.entity_id
_entity_poly.type
_entity_poly.pdbx_seq_one_letter_code
_entity_poly.pdbx_strand_id
1 'polypeptide(L)'
;MIELFTTPKEQVKIELFQYILFSRAGEFSKDLKEKLNLKNETFRRYSKELEEDIHEIFGQDIKIIKKSSKIVIKMKNEMTPDYIVTRLKLNYMRKSPLYSLLSTLISKSYTSIPEIAYDLNFSEPTVYKLLTQVKEIMLPFKAEFDLANATNFSGDELGVRYFLYLTHWHLFNTLGKKPFSDAFPPEFIDINFLKRSLKIERKLSKAQEQKLLILAGVTSYRIVYFKKYVKVEKAFLEDISIFYRGHHCLNLASFNVDPEIIEKESILLSFLVRGLIFEFDDMYEKKRVVERFQNSKLSVGYEVSLFLEKFRETFSFEFSEENYVKSYYLLVLTNLYSRYIQFNVDFYRAVPIEKNYELFEKKPRYRAVKDRLNQIITYFPSSQQLNDLERKSLTALLYTIYELNAPSIPVQVYINHTSSIVNSFYIQNTLKKFFNSDLIAFCKTIPEADVIISSDPEGNFLSKDVFYFKNIFDKETWTDLIEFLSKSLYEKRFR
;
A
#
# COMPACT_ATOMS: atom_id res chain seq x y z
N MET A 1 9.15 -1.71 -8.12
CA MET A 1 9.67 -2.94 -8.80
C MET A 1 9.25 -3.12 -10.26
N ILE A 2 8.01 -2.80 -10.70
CA ILE A 2 7.63 -2.99 -12.13
C ILE A 2 8.57 -2.29 -13.12
N GLU A 3 9.03 -1.08 -12.76
CA GLU A 3 9.95 -0.26 -13.56
C GLU A 3 11.27 -0.99 -13.89
N LEU A 4 11.68 -1.99 -13.08
CA LEU A 4 12.87 -2.82 -13.33
C LEU A 4 12.66 -3.81 -14.49
N PHE A 5 11.41 -4.19 -14.75
CA PHE A 5 11.07 -5.22 -15.74
C PHE A 5 10.53 -4.64 -17.04
N THR A 6 10.00 -3.41 -17.00
CA THR A 6 9.33 -2.78 -18.14
C THR A 6 10.17 -1.65 -18.74
N THR A 7 10.21 -1.59 -20.07
CA THR A 7 10.82 -0.48 -20.81
C THR A 7 10.05 0.84 -20.63
N PRO A 8 10.67 2.01 -20.85
CA PRO A 8 9.95 3.30 -20.82
C PRO A 8 8.72 3.34 -21.74
N LYS A 9 8.80 2.65 -22.90
CA LYS A 9 7.66 2.51 -23.82
C LYS A 9 6.48 1.77 -23.16
N GLU A 10 6.74 0.65 -22.50
CA GLU A 10 5.70 -0.15 -21.84
C GLU A 10 5.10 0.60 -20.64
N GLN A 11 5.91 1.35 -19.89
CA GLN A 11 5.44 2.21 -18.81
C GLN A 11 4.45 3.26 -19.34
N VAL A 12 4.78 3.95 -20.44
CA VAL A 12 3.87 4.89 -21.10
C VAL A 12 2.59 4.21 -21.61
N LYS A 13 2.67 2.98 -22.14
CA LYS A 13 1.47 2.21 -22.56
C LYS A 13 0.57 1.86 -21.36
N ILE A 14 1.15 1.49 -20.22
CA ILE A 14 0.39 1.25 -18.98
C ILE A 14 -0.33 2.53 -18.55
N GLU A 15 0.37 3.66 -18.51
CA GLU A 15 -0.23 4.95 -18.12
C GLU A 15 -1.34 5.38 -19.09
N LEU A 16 -1.08 5.28 -20.40
CA LEU A 16 -2.10 5.53 -21.44
C LEU A 16 -3.35 4.71 -21.20
N PHE A 17 -3.18 3.40 -20.95
CA PHE A 17 -4.29 2.51 -20.68
C PHE A 17 -5.07 2.91 -19.43
N GLN A 18 -4.38 3.25 -18.34
CA GLN A 18 -5.00 3.71 -17.09
C GLN A 18 -5.82 5.00 -17.30
N TYR A 19 -5.27 5.99 -18.01
CA TYR A 19 -6.02 7.23 -18.30
C TYR A 19 -7.33 6.95 -19.04
N ILE A 20 -7.32 6.03 -20.02
CA ILE A 20 -8.54 5.68 -20.76
C ILE A 20 -9.49 4.87 -19.87
N LEU A 21 -8.97 3.91 -19.09
CA LEU A 21 -9.75 2.98 -18.27
C LEU A 21 -10.52 3.66 -17.13
N PHE A 22 -9.90 4.64 -16.48
CA PHE A 22 -10.51 5.35 -15.36
C PHE A 22 -11.36 6.56 -15.79
N SER A 23 -11.50 6.81 -17.10
CA SER A 23 -12.30 7.90 -17.63
C SER A 23 -13.77 7.50 -17.79
N ARG A 24 -14.68 8.22 -17.12
CA ARG A 24 -16.14 7.98 -17.21
C ARG A 24 -16.71 8.23 -18.62
N ALA A 25 -16.21 9.26 -19.30
CA ALA A 25 -16.73 9.72 -20.58
C ALA A 25 -15.77 9.48 -21.76
N GLY A 26 -14.63 8.83 -21.50
CA GLY A 26 -13.53 8.72 -22.45
C GLY A 26 -12.65 9.96 -22.53
N GLU A 27 -11.43 9.76 -23.02
CA GLU A 27 -10.41 10.80 -23.14
C GLU A 27 -10.23 11.23 -24.60
N PHE A 28 -9.96 12.52 -24.83
CA PHE A 28 -9.58 12.97 -26.16
C PHE A 28 -8.12 12.63 -26.45
N SER A 29 -7.83 12.28 -27.71
CA SER A 29 -6.44 11.99 -28.12
C SER A 29 -5.51 13.19 -27.92
N LYS A 30 -6.02 14.43 -28.01
CA LYS A 30 -5.21 15.64 -27.76
C LYS A 30 -4.73 15.68 -26.30
N ASP A 31 -5.65 15.51 -25.37
CA ASP A 31 -5.38 15.60 -23.94
C ASP A 31 -4.43 14.49 -23.48
N LEU A 32 -4.62 13.26 -23.99
CA LEU A 32 -3.71 12.15 -23.69
C LEU A 32 -2.28 12.40 -24.16
N LYS A 33 -2.11 13.02 -25.34
CA LYS A 33 -0.77 13.39 -25.85
C LYS A 33 -0.11 14.45 -24.98
N GLU A 34 -0.84 15.46 -24.55
CA GLU A 34 -0.31 16.50 -23.64
C GLU A 34 0.05 15.89 -22.29
N LYS A 35 -0.85 15.12 -21.67
CA LYS A 35 -0.63 14.47 -20.37
C LYS A 35 0.59 13.54 -20.38
N LEU A 36 0.79 12.78 -21.46
CA LEU A 36 1.90 11.84 -21.60
C LEU A 36 3.14 12.44 -22.28
N ASN A 37 3.09 13.73 -22.66
CA ASN A 37 4.14 14.42 -23.42
C ASN A 37 4.58 13.67 -24.70
N LEU A 38 3.61 13.23 -25.51
CA LEU A 38 3.85 12.42 -26.71
C LEU A 38 3.62 13.19 -28.01
N LYS A 39 4.52 13.00 -28.97
CA LYS A 39 4.30 13.40 -30.38
C LYS A 39 3.19 12.55 -31.01
N ASN A 40 2.54 13.11 -32.04
CA ASN A 40 1.42 12.46 -32.74
C ASN A 40 1.74 11.04 -33.23
N GLU A 41 2.90 10.85 -33.86
CA GLU A 41 3.33 9.57 -34.42
C GLU A 41 3.56 8.52 -33.32
N THR A 42 4.24 8.93 -32.24
CA THR A 42 4.50 8.08 -31.07
C THR A 42 3.19 7.65 -30.41
N PHE A 43 2.25 8.58 -30.23
CA PHE A 43 0.94 8.29 -29.67
C PHE A 43 0.15 7.29 -30.52
N ARG A 44 0.12 7.47 -31.85
CA ARG A 44 -0.56 6.53 -32.76
C ARG A 44 0.06 5.13 -32.69
N ARG A 45 1.39 5.05 -32.72
CA ARG A 45 2.11 3.77 -32.61
C ARG A 45 1.83 3.08 -31.27
N TYR A 46 1.97 3.79 -30.16
CA TYR A 46 1.77 3.21 -28.83
C TYR A 46 0.32 2.82 -28.58
N SER A 47 -0.65 3.59 -29.08
CA SER A 47 -2.07 3.23 -29.00
C SER A 47 -2.37 1.94 -29.77
N LYS A 48 -1.82 1.79 -30.97
CA LYS A 48 -2.00 0.58 -31.78
C LYS A 48 -1.36 -0.65 -31.14
N GLU A 49 -0.11 -0.53 -30.66
CA GLU A 49 0.55 -1.62 -29.93
C GLU A 49 -0.24 -2.00 -28.66
N LEU A 50 -0.77 -1.01 -27.93
CA LEU A 50 -1.60 -1.25 -26.75
C LEU A 50 -2.91 -1.95 -27.11
N GLU A 51 -3.57 -1.59 -28.21
CA GLU A 51 -4.75 -2.30 -28.71
C GLU A 51 -4.46 -3.77 -28.99
N GLU A 52 -3.33 -4.06 -29.64
CA GLU A 52 -2.86 -5.42 -29.92
C GLU A 52 -2.55 -6.19 -28.63
N ASP A 53 -1.83 -5.57 -27.68
CA ASP A 53 -1.51 -6.17 -26.38
C ASP A 53 -2.79 -6.49 -25.57
N ILE A 54 -3.78 -5.58 -25.55
CA ILE A 54 -5.05 -5.81 -24.85
C ILE A 54 -5.84 -6.94 -25.52
N HIS A 55 -5.82 -7.00 -26.85
CA HIS A 55 -6.45 -8.10 -27.58
C HIS A 55 -5.78 -9.45 -27.28
N GLU A 56 -4.45 -9.50 -27.20
CA GLU A 56 -3.69 -10.70 -26.82
C GLU A 56 -4.09 -11.21 -25.42
N ILE A 57 -4.27 -10.31 -24.45
CA ILE A 57 -4.50 -10.67 -23.04
C ILE A 57 -5.97 -11.03 -22.75
N PHE A 58 -6.91 -10.35 -23.40
CA PHE A 58 -8.35 -10.38 -23.07
C PHE A 58 -9.25 -10.78 -24.24
N GLY A 59 -8.69 -11.02 -25.44
CA GLY A 59 -9.46 -11.38 -26.62
C GLY A 59 -10.52 -10.33 -26.98
N GLN A 60 -11.78 -10.76 -27.01
CA GLN A 60 -12.92 -9.91 -27.36
C GLN A 60 -13.59 -9.25 -26.15
N ASP A 61 -13.17 -9.61 -24.93
CA ASP A 61 -13.84 -9.16 -23.70
C ASP A 61 -13.52 -7.71 -23.37
N ILE A 62 -12.37 -7.19 -23.81
CA ILE A 62 -11.95 -5.80 -23.63
C ILE A 62 -11.46 -5.26 -24.96
N LYS A 63 -11.95 -4.08 -25.34
CA LYS A 63 -11.51 -3.36 -26.54
C LYS A 63 -11.31 -1.89 -26.27
N ILE A 64 -10.25 -1.32 -26.81
CA ILE A 64 -10.10 0.13 -26.94
C ILE A 64 -10.82 0.51 -28.23
N ILE A 65 -11.75 1.47 -28.15
CA ILE A 65 -12.50 1.94 -29.31
C ILE A 65 -12.49 3.47 -29.36
N LYS A 66 -12.52 4.00 -30.59
CA LYS A 66 -12.65 5.43 -30.83
C LYS A 66 -14.12 5.77 -31.12
N LYS A 67 -14.74 6.59 -30.27
CA LYS A 67 -16.12 7.11 -30.43
C LYS A 67 -16.09 8.62 -30.48
N SER A 68 -16.57 9.21 -31.57
CA SER A 68 -16.76 10.68 -31.69
C SER A 68 -15.56 11.49 -31.19
N SER A 69 -14.35 11.15 -31.68
CA SER A 69 -13.04 11.72 -31.29
C SER A 69 -12.48 11.39 -29.89
N LYS A 70 -13.25 10.68 -29.05
CA LYS A 70 -12.79 10.16 -27.76
C LYS A 70 -12.33 8.70 -27.87
N ILE A 71 -11.40 8.32 -27.01
CA ILE A 71 -10.95 6.95 -26.82
C ILE A 71 -11.62 6.42 -25.54
N VAL A 72 -12.25 5.26 -25.64
CA VAL A 72 -12.94 4.60 -24.52
C VAL A 72 -12.58 3.11 -24.48
N ILE A 73 -12.68 2.50 -23.30
CA ILE A 73 -12.64 1.06 -23.15
C ILE A 73 -14.07 0.52 -23.16
N LYS A 74 -14.32 -0.45 -24.03
CA LYS A 74 -15.55 -1.25 -24.04
C LYS A 74 -15.24 -2.61 -23.42
N MET A 75 -16.00 -2.98 -22.40
CA MET A 75 -15.95 -4.30 -21.77
C MET A 75 -17.21 -5.09 -22.11
N LYS A 76 -17.07 -6.38 -22.40
CA LYS A 76 -18.20 -7.29 -22.63
C LYS A 76 -18.83 -7.75 -21.32
N ASN A 77 -17.99 -8.05 -20.33
CA ASN A 77 -18.37 -8.46 -18.98
C ASN A 77 -17.80 -7.46 -17.98
N GLU A 78 -18.46 -7.30 -16.83
CA GLU A 78 -17.92 -6.49 -15.74
C GLU A 78 -16.63 -7.11 -15.21
N MET A 79 -15.55 -6.32 -15.23
CA MET A 79 -14.25 -6.67 -14.70
C MET A 79 -13.72 -5.50 -13.88
N THR A 80 -13.10 -5.80 -12.74
CA THR A 80 -12.50 -4.77 -11.88
C THR A 80 -11.31 -4.12 -12.60
N PRO A 81 -11.22 -2.78 -12.69
CA PRO A 81 -10.12 -2.07 -13.34
C PRO A 81 -8.73 -2.51 -12.87
N ASP A 82 -8.54 -2.71 -11.57
CA ASP A 82 -7.24 -3.11 -10.99
C ASP A 82 -6.77 -4.48 -11.49
N TYR A 83 -7.69 -5.42 -11.67
CA TYR A 83 -7.38 -6.74 -12.25
C TYR A 83 -6.85 -6.60 -13.67
N ILE A 84 -7.50 -5.77 -14.48
CA ILE A 84 -7.14 -5.55 -15.89
C ILE A 84 -5.75 -4.93 -15.98
N VAL A 85 -5.52 -3.85 -15.22
CA VAL A 85 -4.21 -3.17 -15.16
C VAL A 85 -3.13 -4.12 -14.67
N THR A 86 -3.40 -4.93 -13.66
CA THR A 86 -2.42 -5.89 -13.12
C THR A 86 -2.06 -6.97 -14.15
N ARG A 87 -3.02 -7.46 -14.94
CA ARG A 87 -2.72 -8.42 -16.02
C ARG A 87 -1.88 -7.81 -17.13
N LEU A 88 -2.15 -6.56 -17.52
CA LEU A 88 -1.33 -5.84 -18.50
C LEU A 88 0.11 -5.68 -17.99
N LYS A 89 0.26 -5.24 -16.73
CA LYS A 89 1.56 -5.11 -16.06
C LYS A 89 2.34 -6.43 -16.06
N LEU A 90 1.71 -7.53 -15.65
CA LEU A 90 2.33 -8.86 -15.65
C LEU A 90 2.68 -9.35 -17.06
N ASN A 91 1.89 -9.01 -18.08
CA ASN A 91 2.20 -9.36 -19.46
C ASN A 91 3.52 -8.73 -19.92
N TYR A 92 3.72 -7.44 -19.65
CA TYR A 92 4.97 -6.77 -19.98
C TYR A 92 6.14 -7.27 -19.14
N MET A 93 5.94 -7.46 -17.83
CA MET A 93 6.99 -8.01 -16.97
C MET A 93 7.51 -9.37 -17.46
N ARG A 94 6.62 -10.27 -17.88
CA ARG A 94 6.99 -11.61 -18.37
C ARG A 94 7.80 -11.62 -19.66
N LYS A 95 7.77 -10.53 -20.45
CA LYS A 95 8.59 -10.37 -21.66
C LYS A 95 10.04 -9.96 -21.32
N SER A 96 10.33 -9.62 -20.06
CA SER A 96 11.64 -9.13 -19.61
C SER A 96 12.67 -10.26 -19.40
N PRO A 97 13.90 -10.16 -19.94
CA PRO A 97 14.97 -11.10 -19.63
C PRO A 97 15.32 -11.15 -18.13
N LEU A 98 15.23 -10.02 -17.43
CA LEU A 98 15.45 -9.96 -15.98
C LEU A 98 14.36 -10.70 -15.21
N TYR A 99 13.11 -10.64 -15.66
CA TYR A 99 12.02 -11.43 -15.09
C TYR A 99 12.31 -12.93 -15.24
N SER A 100 12.69 -13.36 -16.44
CA SER A 100 13.02 -14.77 -16.70
C SER A 100 14.18 -15.24 -15.83
N LEU A 101 15.25 -14.45 -15.72
CA LEU A 101 16.37 -14.78 -14.83
C LEU A 101 15.92 -14.88 -13.38
N LEU A 102 15.26 -13.86 -12.82
CA LEU A 102 14.84 -13.88 -11.41
C LEU A 102 13.86 -15.02 -11.11
N SER A 103 12.86 -15.24 -11.97
CA SER A 103 11.90 -16.35 -11.81
C SER A 103 12.59 -17.71 -11.78
N THR A 104 13.67 -17.85 -12.55
CA THR A 104 14.46 -19.08 -12.63
C THR A 104 15.37 -19.25 -11.42
N LEU A 105 16.08 -18.20 -11.00
CA LEU A 105 16.98 -18.24 -9.84
C LEU A 105 16.25 -18.51 -8.52
N ILE A 106 15.01 -18.03 -8.35
CA ILE A 106 14.22 -18.33 -7.14
C ILE A 106 13.64 -19.76 -7.13
N SER A 107 13.60 -20.42 -8.28
CA SER A 107 13.01 -21.75 -8.45
C SER A 107 14.04 -22.88 -8.47
N LYS A 108 15.29 -22.57 -8.85
CA LYS A 108 16.38 -23.54 -9.04
C LYS A 108 17.70 -22.97 -8.54
N SER A 109 18.58 -23.86 -8.10
CA SER A 109 19.99 -23.56 -7.83
C SER A 109 20.85 -23.94 -9.03
N TYR A 110 21.85 -23.11 -9.32
CA TYR A 110 22.79 -23.27 -10.41
C TYR A 110 24.22 -23.39 -9.88
N THR A 111 25.06 -24.11 -10.60
CA THR A 111 26.47 -24.25 -10.26
C THR A 111 27.37 -23.41 -11.15
N SER A 112 26.87 -22.94 -12.30
CA SER A 112 27.65 -22.22 -13.28
C SER A 112 26.81 -21.26 -14.15
N ILE A 113 27.47 -20.29 -14.77
CA ILE A 113 26.86 -19.37 -15.75
C ILE A 113 26.39 -20.08 -17.02
N PRO A 114 27.16 -21.03 -17.61
CA PRO A 114 26.70 -21.80 -18.77
C PRO A 114 25.38 -22.55 -18.53
N GLU A 115 25.17 -23.07 -17.32
CA GLU A 115 23.93 -23.77 -16.94
C GLU A 115 22.72 -22.82 -16.97
N ILE A 116 22.88 -21.60 -16.42
CA ILE A 116 21.84 -20.55 -16.49
C ILE A 116 21.58 -20.13 -17.94
N ALA A 117 22.65 -19.95 -18.72
CA ALA A 117 22.57 -19.55 -20.12
C ALA A 117 21.80 -20.57 -20.96
N TYR A 118 22.08 -21.85 -20.76
CA TYR A 118 21.38 -22.97 -21.38
C TYR A 118 19.89 -22.98 -21.01
N ASP A 119 19.57 -22.93 -19.71
CA ASP A 119 18.18 -22.97 -19.22
C ASP A 119 17.32 -21.80 -19.72
N LEU A 120 17.90 -20.61 -19.85
CA LEU A 120 17.20 -19.41 -20.30
C LEU A 120 17.26 -19.18 -21.81
N ASN A 121 18.02 -20.00 -22.55
CA ASN A 121 18.38 -19.75 -23.95
C ASN A 121 18.99 -18.36 -24.18
N PHE A 122 19.86 -17.93 -23.26
CA PHE A 122 20.61 -16.67 -23.36
C PHE A 122 22.08 -16.95 -23.68
N SER A 123 22.78 -15.95 -24.20
CA SER A 123 24.25 -16.00 -24.26
C SER A 123 24.83 -15.74 -22.87
N GLU A 124 25.96 -16.37 -22.53
CA GLU A 124 26.63 -16.15 -21.24
C GLU A 124 26.90 -14.67 -20.94
N PRO A 125 27.36 -13.82 -21.90
CA PRO A 125 27.52 -12.37 -21.66
C PRO A 125 26.21 -11.68 -21.24
N THR A 126 25.07 -12.14 -21.77
CA THR A 126 23.76 -11.63 -21.37
C THR A 126 23.44 -12.02 -19.94
N VAL A 127 23.71 -13.28 -19.56
CA VAL A 127 23.54 -13.75 -18.18
C VAL A 127 24.42 -12.95 -17.22
N TYR A 128 25.69 -12.72 -17.53
CA TYR A 128 26.58 -11.90 -16.71
C TYR A 128 26.00 -10.49 -16.49
N LYS A 129 25.56 -9.82 -17.56
CA LYS A 129 24.96 -8.49 -17.47
C LYS A 129 23.72 -8.46 -16.58
N LEU A 130 22.84 -9.46 -16.73
CA LEU A 130 21.62 -9.56 -15.92
C LEU A 130 21.94 -9.90 -14.45
N LEU A 131 22.92 -10.76 -14.18
CA LEU A 131 23.34 -11.06 -12.81
C LEU A 131 23.95 -9.86 -12.11
N THR A 132 24.66 -8.98 -12.82
CA THR A 132 25.11 -7.70 -12.25
C THR A 132 23.91 -6.86 -11.78
N GLN A 133 22.84 -6.77 -12.58
CA GLN A 133 21.62 -6.08 -12.17
C GLN A 133 20.95 -6.75 -10.96
N VAL A 134 20.92 -8.09 -10.92
CA VAL A 134 20.39 -8.83 -9.75
C VAL A 134 21.19 -8.50 -8.49
N LYS A 135 22.53 -8.47 -8.58
CA LYS A 135 23.40 -8.11 -7.45
C LYS A 135 23.14 -6.67 -6.97
N GLU A 136 22.96 -5.72 -7.88
CA GLU A 136 22.59 -4.34 -7.54
C GLU A 136 21.23 -4.27 -6.83
N ILE A 137 20.25 -5.05 -7.29
CA ILE A 137 18.92 -5.12 -6.66
C ILE A 137 19.00 -5.72 -5.24
N MET A 138 19.89 -6.68 -5.02
CA MET A 138 20.05 -7.37 -3.73
C MET A 138 20.84 -6.55 -2.71
N LEU A 139 21.68 -5.60 -3.15
CA LEU A 139 22.58 -4.83 -2.29
C LEU A 139 21.86 -4.13 -1.11
N PRO A 140 20.72 -3.44 -1.29
CA PRO A 140 20.03 -2.79 -0.17
C PRO A 140 19.61 -3.78 0.91
N PHE A 141 19.32 -5.03 0.56
CA PHE A 141 18.91 -6.08 1.48
C PHE A 141 20.09 -6.71 2.24
N LYS A 142 21.35 -6.33 1.96
CA LYS A 142 22.54 -7.03 2.45
C LYS A 142 22.56 -8.51 2.06
N ALA A 143 21.99 -8.82 0.89
CA ALA A 143 21.96 -10.13 0.29
C ALA A 143 22.92 -10.22 -0.90
N GLU A 144 23.44 -11.41 -1.17
CA GLU A 144 24.45 -11.65 -2.20
C GLU A 144 24.09 -12.86 -3.08
N PHE A 145 24.50 -12.80 -4.35
CA PHE A 145 24.38 -13.91 -5.29
C PHE A 145 25.74 -14.55 -5.54
N ASP A 146 25.85 -15.86 -5.30
CA ASP A 146 27.07 -16.63 -5.47
C ASP A 146 26.79 -18.08 -5.91
N LEU A 147 27.36 -18.48 -7.05
CA LEU A 147 27.21 -19.82 -7.62
C LEU A 147 27.91 -20.91 -6.79
N ALA A 148 28.93 -20.56 -6.00
CA ALA A 148 29.59 -21.51 -5.10
C ALA A 148 28.67 -21.92 -3.93
N ASN A 149 27.68 -21.08 -3.60
CA ASN A 149 26.69 -21.40 -2.58
C ASN A 149 25.60 -22.29 -3.17
N ALA A 150 25.30 -23.42 -2.50
CA ALA A 150 24.29 -24.39 -2.92
C ALA A 150 22.88 -23.81 -3.15
N THR A 151 22.60 -22.64 -2.58
CA THR A 151 21.30 -21.96 -2.67
C THR A 151 21.30 -20.78 -3.65
N ASN A 152 22.47 -20.48 -4.20
CA ASN A 152 22.88 -19.23 -4.87
C ASN A 152 22.67 -17.91 -4.12
N PHE A 153 21.88 -17.89 -3.05
CA PHE A 153 21.61 -16.69 -2.24
C PHE A 153 22.29 -16.77 -0.87
N SER A 154 23.13 -15.79 -0.56
CA SER A 154 23.89 -15.68 0.69
C SER A 154 23.85 -14.26 1.25
N GLY A 155 24.62 -13.96 2.30
CA GLY A 155 24.59 -12.69 3.03
C GLY A 155 23.77 -12.74 4.31
N ASP A 156 23.17 -11.61 4.69
CA ASP A 156 22.28 -11.52 5.84
C ASP A 156 20.99 -12.33 5.59
N GLU A 157 20.72 -13.35 6.42
CA GLU A 157 19.62 -14.28 6.16
C GLU A 157 18.25 -13.60 6.21
N LEU A 158 18.06 -12.60 7.06
CA LEU A 158 16.82 -11.83 7.11
C LEU A 158 16.65 -11.03 5.81
N GLY A 159 17.71 -10.36 5.37
CA GLY A 159 17.82 -9.69 4.08
C GLY A 159 17.50 -10.59 2.89
N VAL A 160 18.11 -11.78 2.82
CA VAL A 160 17.86 -12.79 1.79
C VAL A 160 16.38 -13.17 1.75
N ARG A 161 15.78 -13.48 2.90
CA ARG A 161 14.35 -13.85 2.97
C ARG A 161 13.45 -12.69 2.55
N TYR A 162 13.80 -11.45 2.90
CA TYR A 162 13.06 -10.26 2.50
C TYR A 162 13.13 -10.01 0.98
N PHE A 163 14.31 -10.16 0.38
CA PHE A 163 14.51 -10.09 -1.07
C PHE A 163 13.69 -11.17 -1.79
N LEU A 164 13.79 -12.42 -1.33
CA LEU A 164 13.03 -13.53 -1.90
C LEU A 164 11.52 -13.29 -1.77
N TYR A 165 11.03 -12.88 -0.60
CA TYR A 165 9.62 -12.56 -0.37
C TYR A 165 9.11 -11.50 -1.35
N LEU A 166 9.82 -10.37 -1.49
CA LEU A 166 9.41 -9.31 -2.40
C LEU A 166 9.47 -9.77 -3.86
N THR A 167 10.52 -10.48 -4.25
CA THR A 167 10.67 -11.01 -5.61
C THR A 167 9.50 -11.92 -5.96
N HIS A 168 9.18 -12.91 -5.12
CA HIS A 168 8.00 -13.77 -5.34
C HIS A 168 6.70 -12.96 -5.40
N TRP A 169 6.51 -11.99 -4.49
CA TRP A 169 5.30 -11.16 -4.50
C TRP A 169 5.13 -10.39 -5.81
N HIS A 170 6.21 -9.82 -6.35
CA HIS A 170 6.15 -9.04 -7.58
C HIS A 170 6.04 -9.89 -8.85
N LEU A 171 6.66 -11.07 -8.89
CA LEU A 171 6.58 -11.97 -10.05
C LEU A 171 5.23 -12.67 -10.16
N PHE A 172 4.66 -13.10 -9.02
CA PHE A 172 3.43 -13.90 -9.01
C PHE A 172 2.20 -13.09 -8.64
N ASN A 173 2.28 -12.18 -7.66
CA ASN A 173 1.14 -11.42 -7.12
C ASN A 173 -0.08 -12.33 -6.84
N THR A 174 -1.30 -11.80 -6.85
CA THR A 174 -2.54 -12.59 -6.67
C THR A 174 -3.00 -13.35 -7.91
N LEU A 175 -2.27 -13.25 -9.03
CA LEU A 175 -2.68 -13.76 -10.35
C LEU A 175 -1.77 -14.88 -10.88
N GLY A 176 -0.58 -15.05 -10.31
CA GLY A 176 0.34 -16.11 -10.66
C GLY A 176 -0.17 -17.48 -10.24
N LYS A 177 0.23 -18.51 -10.99
CA LYS A 177 0.21 -19.89 -10.47
C LYS A 177 1.18 -19.97 -9.30
N LYS A 178 0.96 -20.92 -8.38
CA LYS A 178 1.64 -21.06 -7.09
C LYS A 178 3.11 -20.58 -7.15
N PRO A 179 3.57 -19.79 -6.16
CA PRO A 179 4.89 -19.16 -6.19
C PRO A 179 6.04 -20.17 -6.01
N PHE A 180 5.72 -21.46 -5.81
CA PHE A 180 6.67 -22.54 -5.57
C PHE A 180 6.39 -23.71 -6.50
N SER A 181 7.41 -24.54 -6.75
CA SER A 181 7.31 -25.71 -7.62
C SER A 181 6.38 -26.80 -7.08
N ASP A 182 5.98 -27.75 -7.92
CA ASP A 182 5.11 -28.87 -7.49
C ASP A 182 5.81 -29.82 -6.51
N ALA A 183 7.13 -29.82 -6.48
CA ALA A 183 7.94 -30.58 -5.51
C ALA A 183 8.05 -29.88 -4.13
N PHE A 184 7.49 -28.68 -3.99
CA PHE A 184 7.56 -27.91 -2.75
C PHE A 184 6.67 -28.54 -1.65
N PRO A 185 7.17 -28.74 -0.42
CA PRO A 185 6.38 -29.35 0.66
C PRO A 185 5.09 -28.57 0.93
N PRO A 186 3.90 -29.20 0.82
CA PRO A 186 2.63 -28.51 1.03
C PRO A 186 2.48 -28.00 2.46
N GLU A 187 3.14 -28.62 3.45
CA GLU A 187 3.12 -28.23 4.85
C GLU A 187 3.66 -26.81 5.08
N PHE A 188 4.61 -26.37 4.25
CA PHE A 188 5.23 -25.04 4.35
C PHE A 188 4.27 -23.90 4.00
N ILE A 189 3.20 -24.22 3.27
CA ILE A 189 2.22 -23.29 2.73
C ILE A 189 0.78 -23.71 3.07
N ASP A 190 0.60 -24.45 4.17
CA ASP A 190 -0.74 -24.75 4.68
C ASP A 190 -1.36 -23.50 5.32
N ILE A 191 -2.26 -22.85 4.58
CA ILE A 191 -2.96 -21.65 5.04
C ILE A 191 -3.80 -21.89 6.29
N ASN A 192 -4.36 -23.10 6.48
CA ASN A 192 -5.18 -23.41 7.64
C ASN A 192 -4.33 -23.60 8.88
N PHE A 193 -3.14 -24.21 8.73
CA PHE A 193 -2.15 -24.25 9.79
C PHE A 193 -1.73 -22.83 10.18
N LEU A 194 -1.30 -22.02 9.21
CA LEU A 194 -0.82 -20.65 9.44
C LEU A 194 -1.87 -19.78 10.14
N LYS A 195 -3.12 -19.80 9.68
CA LYS A 195 -4.23 -19.07 10.33
C LYS A 195 -4.47 -19.53 11.76
N ARG A 196 -4.45 -20.83 12.04
CA ARG A 196 -4.63 -21.36 13.40
C ARG A 196 -3.48 -20.96 14.34
N SER A 197 -2.24 -21.08 13.89
CA SER A 197 -1.06 -20.75 14.71
C SER A 197 -0.95 -19.26 14.99
N LEU A 198 -1.24 -18.41 14.00
CA LEU A 198 -1.24 -16.95 14.13
C LEU A 198 -2.53 -16.41 14.75
N LYS A 199 -3.50 -17.27 15.08
CA LYS A 199 -4.83 -16.91 15.64
C LYS A 199 -5.58 -15.89 14.78
N ILE A 200 -5.58 -16.10 13.47
CA ILE A 200 -6.28 -15.25 12.51
C ILE A 200 -7.73 -15.73 12.40
N GLU A 201 -8.66 -15.03 13.03
CA GLU A 201 -10.08 -15.37 13.01
C GLU A 201 -10.81 -14.77 11.80
N ARG A 202 -10.36 -13.60 11.34
CA ARG A 202 -10.95 -12.91 10.20
C ARG A 202 -10.60 -13.55 8.86
N LYS A 203 -11.44 -13.28 7.86
CA LYS A 203 -11.13 -13.61 6.47
C LYS A 203 -10.03 -12.69 5.94
N LEU A 204 -8.91 -13.29 5.54
CA LEU A 204 -7.83 -12.59 4.84
C LEU A 204 -8.24 -12.30 3.39
N SER A 205 -7.76 -11.18 2.85
CA SER A 205 -7.88 -10.93 1.42
C SER A 205 -6.95 -11.86 0.62
N LYS A 206 -7.23 -12.07 -0.67
CA LYS A 206 -6.37 -12.91 -1.54
C LYS A 206 -4.90 -12.45 -1.54
N ALA A 207 -4.67 -11.13 -1.48
CA ALA A 207 -3.33 -10.56 -1.39
C ALA A 207 -2.65 -10.87 -0.04
N GLN A 208 -3.40 -10.77 1.06
CA GLN A 208 -2.89 -11.10 2.40
C GLN A 208 -2.55 -12.59 2.52
N GLU A 209 -3.44 -13.47 2.05
CA GLU A 209 -3.18 -14.92 2.02
C GLU A 209 -1.95 -15.25 1.20
N GLN A 210 -1.87 -14.74 -0.04
CA GLN A 210 -0.74 -15.00 -0.92
C GLN A 210 0.59 -14.53 -0.31
N LYS A 211 0.63 -13.35 0.30
CA LYS A 211 1.82 -12.84 0.99
C LYS A 211 2.22 -13.70 2.16
N LEU A 212 1.25 -14.15 2.96
CA LEU A 212 1.50 -15.03 4.10
C LEU A 212 2.10 -16.37 3.63
N LEU A 213 1.56 -16.94 2.56
CA LEU A 213 2.07 -18.17 1.95
C LEU A 213 3.49 -17.99 1.40
N ILE A 214 3.77 -16.89 0.71
CA ILE A 214 5.12 -16.60 0.20
C ILE A 214 6.09 -16.48 1.36
N LEU A 215 5.76 -15.70 2.40
CA LEU A 215 6.64 -15.47 3.53
C LEU A 215 6.93 -16.76 4.31
N ALA A 216 5.88 -17.55 4.60
CA ALA A 216 6.00 -18.84 5.27
C ALA A 216 6.78 -19.85 4.42
N GLY A 217 6.51 -19.91 3.12
CA GLY A 217 7.18 -20.81 2.19
C GLY A 217 8.67 -20.50 2.06
N VAL A 218 9.03 -19.25 1.79
CA VAL A 218 10.44 -18.80 1.72
C VAL A 218 11.16 -19.14 3.03
N THR A 219 10.55 -18.81 4.17
CA THR A 219 11.13 -19.07 5.50
C THR A 219 11.35 -20.57 5.73
N SER A 220 10.32 -21.38 5.53
CA SER A 220 10.37 -22.83 5.74
C SER A 220 11.40 -23.51 4.85
N TYR A 221 11.46 -23.11 3.57
CA TYR A 221 12.39 -23.69 2.60
C TYR A 221 13.85 -23.40 2.98
N ARG A 222 14.16 -22.15 3.37
CA ARG A 222 15.49 -21.75 3.85
C ARG A 222 15.92 -22.54 5.09
N ILE A 223 15.00 -22.72 6.04
CA ILE A 223 15.25 -23.45 7.29
C ILE A 223 15.49 -24.94 7.03
N VAL A 224 14.60 -25.60 6.27
CA VAL A 224 14.61 -27.06 6.13
C VAL A 224 15.71 -27.55 5.21
N TYR A 225 15.81 -26.99 4.01
CA TYR A 225 16.69 -27.52 2.96
C TYR A 225 18.10 -26.93 3.03
N PHE A 226 18.22 -25.68 3.47
CA PHE A 226 19.52 -25.00 3.49
C PHE A 226 20.09 -24.81 4.89
N LYS A 227 19.33 -25.16 5.94
CA LYS A 227 19.72 -24.99 7.34
C LYS A 227 20.19 -23.55 7.63
N LYS A 228 19.52 -22.58 7.00
CA LYS A 228 19.80 -21.15 7.17
C LYS A 228 18.79 -20.54 8.11
N TYR A 229 19.31 -19.99 9.22
CA TYR A 229 18.53 -19.39 10.30
C TYR A 229 18.87 -17.91 10.43
N VAL A 230 17.90 -17.09 10.81
CA VAL A 230 18.18 -15.69 11.13
C VAL A 230 18.87 -15.62 12.49
N LYS A 231 20.01 -14.94 12.53
CA LYS A 231 20.69 -14.63 13.79
C LYS A 231 20.01 -13.42 14.43
N VAL A 232 19.14 -13.68 15.38
CA VAL A 232 18.40 -12.65 16.11
C VAL A 232 19.08 -12.41 17.46
N GLU A 233 19.45 -11.16 17.75
CA GLU A 233 19.95 -10.78 19.07
C GLU A 233 18.87 -10.99 20.14
N LYS A 234 19.30 -11.30 21.38
CA LYS A 234 18.36 -11.57 22.47
C LYS A 234 17.39 -10.41 22.71
N ALA A 235 17.89 -9.17 22.71
CA ALA A 235 17.08 -7.97 22.89
C ALA A 235 16.03 -7.82 21.77
N PHE A 236 16.41 -8.07 20.52
CA PHE A 236 15.48 -8.04 19.39
C PHE A 236 14.39 -9.10 19.57
N LEU A 237 14.75 -10.34 19.90
CA LEU A 237 13.79 -11.43 20.10
C LEU A 237 12.81 -11.13 21.24
N GLU A 238 13.31 -10.56 22.34
CA GLU A 238 12.51 -10.15 23.49
C GLU A 238 11.47 -9.08 23.11
N ASP A 239 11.90 -8.03 22.40
CA ASP A 239 11.04 -6.93 21.95
C ASP A 239 9.90 -7.40 21.03
N ILE A 240 10.17 -8.37 20.15
CA ILE A 240 9.16 -8.88 19.20
C ILE A 240 8.34 -10.06 19.74
N SER A 241 8.69 -10.62 20.89
CA SER A 241 7.97 -11.74 21.51
C SER A 241 6.50 -11.41 21.84
N ILE A 242 6.15 -10.12 21.97
CA ILE A 242 4.77 -9.67 22.20
C ILE A 242 3.82 -10.03 21.05
N PHE A 243 4.33 -10.18 19.82
CA PHE A 243 3.52 -10.59 18.68
C PHE A 243 3.26 -12.11 18.66
N TYR A 244 4.09 -12.88 19.37
CA TYR A 244 4.01 -14.33 19.44
C TYR A 244 2.88 -14.79 20.37
N ARG A 245 2.20 -15.87 19.97
CA ARG A 245 1.02 -16.45 20.64
C ARG A 245 1.31 -17.76 21.38
N GLY A 246 2.58 -18.18 21.49
CA GLY A 246 2.94 -19.43 22.17
C GLY A 246 2.70 -20.70 21.33
N HIS A 247 2.50 -20.57 20.02
CA HIS A 247 2.34 -21.70 19.11
C HIS A 247 3.26 -21.55 17.90
N HIS A 248 3.96 -22.62 17.52
CA HIS A 248 4.80 -22.64 16.32
C HIS A 248 3.97 -22.23 15.08
N CYS A 249 4.46 -21.21 14.38
CA CYS A 249 3.83 -20.65 13.19
C CYS A 249 4.31 -21.33 11.91
N LEU A 250 5.33 -22.19 12.00
CA LEU A 250 5.88 -22.96 10.90
C LEU A 250 5.68 -24.45 11.17
N ASN A 251 5.11 -25.18 10.21
CA ASN A 251 4.83 -26.61 10.34
C ASN A 251 6.06 -27.46 9.95
N LEU A 252 7.10 -27.42 10.79
CA LEU A 252 8.43 -28.00 10.47
C LEU A 252 8.83 -29.20 11.34
N ALA A 253 7.94 -29.65 12.23
CA ALA A 253 8.26 -30.70 13.22
C ALA A 253 8.70 -32.02 12.57
N SER A 254 8.18 -32.35 11.39
CA SER A 254 8.54 -33.56 10.62
C SER A 254 9.86 -33.45 9.86
N PHE A 255 10.56 -32.32 9.90
CA PHE A 255 11.73 -32.04 9.05
C PHE A 255 13.06 -32.00 9.83
N ASN A 256 13.13 -32.62 11.01
CA ASN A 256 14.32 -32.68 11.86
C ASN A 256 14.94 -31.28 12.12
N VAL A 257 14.09 -30.30 12.40
CA VAL A 257 14.52 -28.95 12.83
C VAL A 257 14.36 -28.88 14.34
N ASP A 258 15.38 -28.36 15.03
CA ASP A 258 15.36 -28.16 16.47
C ASP A 258 14.13 -27.33 16.88
N PRO A 259 13.29 -27.79 17.83
CA PRO A 259 12.15 -27.05 18.34
C PRO A 259 12.47 -25.62 18.79
N GLU A 260 13.63 -25.37 19.40
CA GLU A 260 14.02 -24.02 19.84
C GLU A 260 14.25 -23.08 18.64
N ILE A 261 14.79 -23.61 17.54
CA ILE A 261 14.93 -22.87 16.28
C ILE A 261 13.53 -22.57 15.71
N ILE A 262 12.63 -23.55 15.70
CA ILE A 262 11.25 -23.36 15.21
C ILE A 262 10.54 -22.26 16.01
N GLU A 263 10.72 -22.25 17.34
CA GLU A 263 10.14 -21.23 18.20
C GLU A 263 10.68 -19.83 17.88
N LYS A 264 12.01 -19.66 17.84
CA LYS A 264 12.64 -18.37 17.50
C LYS A 264 12.23 -17.85 16.13
N GLU A 265 12.19 -18.73 15.13
CA GLU A 265 11.74 -18.40 13.78
C GLU A 265 10.24 -18.11 13.73
N SER A 266 9.43 -18.75 14.57
CA SER A 266 7.99 -18.45 14.71
C SER A 266 7.74 -17.09 15.36
N ILE A 267 8.54 -16.72 16.35
CA ILE A 267 8.51 -15.38 16.97
C ILE A 267 8.85 -14.32 15.90
N LEU A 268 9.94 -14.53 15.15
CA LEU A 268 10.33 -13.62 14.07
C LEU A 268 9.26 -13.52 12.98
N LEU A 269 8.71 -14.65 12.52
CA LEU A 269 7.64 -14.66 11.51
C LEU A 269 6.41 -13.89 12.00
N SER A 270 6.01 -14.08 13.27
CA SER A 270 4.86 -13.38 13.88
C SER A 270 5.03 -11.86 13.87
N PHE A 271 6.26 -11.37 13.99
CA PHE A 271 6.57 -9.96 13.81
C PHE A 271 6.58 -9.54 12.34
N LEU A 272 7.28 -10.29 11.48
CA LEU A 272 7.44 -9.95 10.07
C LEU A 272 6.11 -9.85 9.32
N VAL A 273 5.14 -10.72 9.62
CA VAL A 273 3.81 -10.64 8.99
C VAL A 273 3.13 -9.28 9.22
N ARG A 274 3.39 -8.61 10.35
CA ARG A 274 2.73 -7.34 10.72
C ARG A 274 3.33 -6.11 10.03
N GLY A 275 4.60 -6.14 9.63
CA GLY A 275 5.16 -5.06 8.81
C GLY A 275 5.24 -5.38 7.31
N LEU A 276 5.08 -6.64 6.90
CA LEU A 276 5.07 -7.05 5.49
C LEU A 276 3.67 -7.19 4.88
N ILE A 277 2.68 -7.46 5.72
CA ILE A 277 1.29 -7.67 5.32
C ILE A 277 0.44 -6.61 6.04
N PHE A 278 0.11 -5.53 5.34
CA PHE A 278 -0.67 -4.44 5.94
C PHE A 278 -2.11 -4.86 6.26
N GLU A 279 -2.69 -4.21 7.26
CA GLU A 279 -4.00 -4.53 7.84
C GLU A 279 -4.14 -6.01 8.19
N PHE A 280 -3.06 -6.64 8.67
CA PHE A 280 -3.07 -8.04 9.08
C PHE A 280 -3.90 -8.25 10.36
N ASP A 281 -3.64 -7.43 11.38
CA ASP A 281 -4.37 -7.43 12.65
C ASP A 281 -5.64 -6.57 12.55
N ASP A 282 -6.75 -7.06 13.13
CA ASP A 282 -7.94 -6.25 13.37
C ASP A 282 -7.79 -5.37 14.62
N MET A 283 -8.83 -4.61 14.97
CA MET A 283 -8.77 -3.71 16.13
C MET A 283 -8.63 -4.45 17.47
N TYR A 284 -9.18 -5.65 17.60
CA TYR A 284 -9.04 -6.46 18.82
C TYR A 284 -7.58 -6.89 18.99
N GLU A 285 -6.97 -7.40 17.92
CA GLU A 285 -5.57 -7.81 17.92
C GLU A 285 -4.63 -6.62 18.17
N LYS A 286 -4.89 -5.46 17.53
CA LYS A 286 -4.14 -4.22 17.76
C LYS A 286 -4.20 -3.80 19.24
N LYS A 287 -5.39 -3.80 19.84
CA LYS A 287 -5.59 -3.46 21.25
C LYS A 287 -4.82 -4.39 22.17
N ARG A 288 -4.90 -5.71 21.95
CA ARG A 288 -4.11 -6.70 22.72
C ARG A 288 -2.61 -6.41 22.66
N VAL A 289 -2.08 -6.13 21.47
CA VAL A 289 -0.65 -5.81 21.31
C VAL A 289 -0.29 -4.56 22.10
N VAL A 290 -1.07 -3.49 21.98
CA VAL A 290 -0.87 -2.24 22.74
C VAL A 290 -0.88 -2.48 24.23
N GLU A 291 -1.89 -3.18 24.76
CA GLU A 291 -2.00 -3.52 26.18
C GLU A 291 -0.82 -4.36 26.66
N ARG A 292 -0.34 -5.31 25.85
CA ARG A 292 0.86 -6.10 26.20
C ARG A 292 2.10 -5.23 26.28
N PHE A 293 2.31 -4.28 25.35
CA PHE A 293 3.44 -3.37 25.42
C PHE A 293 3.36 -2.45 26.64
N GLN A 294 2.18 -1.87 26.92
CA GLN A 294 1.96 -1.00 28.07
C GLN A 294 2.17 -1.71 29.41
N ASN A 295 1.81 -2.99 29.50
CA ASN A 295 2.00 -3.80 30.71
C ASN A 295 3.38 -4.49 30.78
N SER A 296 4.19 -4.38 29.73
CA SER A 296 5.53 -4.96 29.70
C SER A 296 6.57 -4.04 30.34
N LYS A 297 7.76 -4.59 30.64
CA LYS A 297 8.93 -3.81 31.04
C LYS A 297 9.82 -3.39 29.86
N LEU A 298 9.34 -3.58 28.62
CA LEU A 298 10.12 -3.31 27.42
C LEU A 298 10.21 -1.80 27.16
N SER A 299 11.41 -1.32 26.83
CA SER A 299 11.63 0.11 26.61
C SER A 299 10.80 0.64 25.43
N VAL A 300 10.62 -0.18 24.38
CA VAL A 300 9.84 0.18 23.18
C VAL A 300 8.45 0.67 23.52
N GLY A 301 7.76 -0.03 24.43
CA GLY A 301 6.40 0.34 24.84
C GLY A 301 6.39 1.66 25.60
N TYR A 302 7.30 1.81 26.57
CA TYR A 302 7.43 3.03 27.36
C TYR A 302 7.78 4.26 26.50
N GLU A 303 8.75 4.11 25.61
CA GLU A 303 9.20 5.14 24.68
C GLU A 303 8.08 5.63 23.76
N VAL A 304 7.27 4.71 23.21
CA VAL A 304 6.12 5.08 22.36
C VAL A 304 5.02 5.76 23.17
N SER A 305 4.77 5.33 24.41
CA SER A 305 3.83 6.01 25.30
C SER A 305 4.25 7.46 25.53
N LEU A 306 5.52 7.70 25.91
CA LEU A 306 6.05 9.05 26.11
C LEU A 306 5.95 9.91 24.85
N PHE A 307 6.27 9.32 23.69
CA PHE A 307 6.17 10.02 22.42
C PHE A 307 4.73 10.44 22.11
N LEU A 308 3.75 9.56 22.33
CA LEU A 308 2.34 9.88 22.09
C LEU A 308 1.82 10.98 23.01
N GLU A 309 2.22 10.99 24.28
CA GLU A 309 1.89 12.07 25.21
C GLU A 309 2.46 13.41 24.71
N LYS A 310 3.73 13.42 24.27
CA LYS A 310 4.35 14.61 23.69
C LYS A 310 3.68 15.04 22.38
N PHE A 311 3.27 14.08 21.56
CA PHE A 311 2.56 14.32 20.31
C PHE A 311 1.19 14.97 20.58
N ARG A 312 0.46 14.46 21.57
CA ARG A 312 -0.81 15.03 22.07
C ARG A 312 -0.65 16.49 22.45
N GLU A 313 0.33 16.79 23.31
CA GLU A 313 0.62 18.16 23.77
C GLU A 313 0.95 19.10 22.60
N THR A 314 1.82 18.65 21.69
CA THR A 314 2.34 19.47 20.58
C THR A 314 1.26 19.90 19.59
N PHE A 315 0.27 19.03 19.37
CA PHE A 315 -0.83 19.29 18.43
C PHE A 315 -2.15 19.67 19.10
N SER A 316 -2.21 19.61 20.43
CA SER A 316 -3.35 20.07 21.24
C SER A 316 -4.68 19.41 20.84
N PHE A 317 -4.66 18.08 20.69
CA PHE A 317 -5.86 17.27 20.47
C PHE A 317 -5.92 16.15 21.52
N GLU A 318 -7.07 15.52 21.68
CA GLU A 318 -7.21 14.31 22.50
C GLU A 318 -7.36 13.07 21.60
N PHE A 319 -6.75 11.96 22.01
CA PHE A 319 -6.95 10.69 21.32
C PHE A 319 -8.30 10.09 21.73
N SER A 320 -9.09 9.63 20.76
CA SER A 320 -10.09 8.60 21.06
C SER A 320 -9.38 7.29 21.40
N GLU A 321 -10.04 6.40 22.16
CA GLU A 321 -9.48 5.08 22.49
C GLU A 321 -9.03 4.32 21.22
N GLU A 322 -9.90 4.30 20.20
CA GLU A 322 -9.62 3.64 18.94
C GLU A 322 -8.39 4.22 18.22
N ASN A 323 -8.31 5.56 18.13
CA ASN A 323 -7.20 6.19 17.44
C ASN A 323 -5.90 6.15 18.24
N TYR A 324 -5.95 6.14 19.58
CA TYR A 324 -4.80 5.89 20.42
C TYR A 324 -4.20 4.52 20.10
N VAL A 325 -5.03 3.45 20.11
CA VAL A 325 -4.60 2.09 19.79
C VAL A 325 -3.97 2.00 18.41
N LYS A 326 -4.61 2.60 17.38
CA LYS A 326 -4.04 2.64 16.01
C LYS A 326 -2.70 3.35 15.96
N SER A 327 -2.60 4.53 16.58
CA SER A 327 -1.40 5.36 16.56
C SER A 327 -0.25 4.66 17.29
N TYR A 328 -0.51 4.11 18.47
CA TYR A 328 0.45 3.34 19.25
C TYR A 328 0.97 2.13 18.48
N TYR A 329 0.06 1.32 17.94
CA TYR A 329 0.41 0.12 17.19
C TYR A 329 1.33 0.42 16.00
N LEU A 330 1.01 1.46 15.21
CA LEU A 330 1.82 1.88 14.07
C LEU A 330 3.21 2.39 14.48
N LEU A 331 3.29 3.17 15.56
CA LEU A 331 4.54 3.71 16.09
C LEU A 331 5.44 2.62 16.67
N VAL A 332 4.88 1.63 17.38
CA VAL A 332 5.65 0.47 17.87
C VAL A 332 6.25 -0.30 16.71
N LEU A 333 5.44 -0.65 15.70
CA LEU A 333 5.95 -1.35 14.53
C LEU A 333 7.04 -0.54 13.84
N THR A 334 6.84 0.76 13.65
CA THR A 334 7.84 1.63 13.01
C THR A 334 9.12 1.71 13.84
N ASN A 335 9.03 1.84 15.17
CA ASN A 335 10.19 1.87 16.06
C ASN A 335 10.98 0.56 15.98
N LEU A 336 10.31 -0.59 16.04
CA LEU A 336 10.93 -1.91 15.95
C LEU A 336 11.60 -2.15 14.59
N TYR A 337 10.93 -1.80 13.50
CA TYR A 337 11.49 -1.93 12.16
C TYR A 337 12.71 -1.00 11.97
N SER A 338 12.64 0.26 12.40
CA SER A 338 13.78 1.17 12.34
C SER A 338 14.96 0.70 13.20
N ARG A 339 14.69 0.12 14.38
CA ARG A 339 15.73 -0.36 15.31
C ARG A 339 16.45 -1.61 14.79
N TYR A 340 15.71 -2.57 14.25
CA TYR A 340 16.23 -3.92 13.99
C TYR A 340 16.35 -4.29 12.51
N ILE A 341 15.57 -3.67 11.63
CA ILE A 341 15.59 -3.95 10.20
C ILE A 341 16.39 -2.87 9.48
N GLN A 342 17.71 -3.01 9.51
CA GLN A 342 18.66 -2.01 9.02
C GLN A 342 18.90 -2.09 7.50
N PHE A 343 17.84 -2.27 6.72
CA PHE A 343 17.88 -2.18 5.26
C PHE A 343 16.64 -1.45 4.74
N ASN A 344 16.85 -0.58 3.74
CA ASN A 344 15.79 0.21 3.13
C ASN A 344 15.37 -0.38 1.79
N VAL A 345 14.09 -0.74 1.67
CA VAL A 345 13.51 -1.41 0.51
C VAL A 345 12.36 -0.60 -0.10
N ASP A 346 12.28 0.69 0.24
CA ASP A 346 11.17 1.55 -0.14
C ASP A 346 10.99 1.66 -1.66
N PHE A 347 12.11 1.73 -2.40
CA PHE A 347 12.13 1.70 -3.87
C PHE A 347 11.36 0.52 -4.48
N TYR A 348 11.30 -0.61 -3.77
CA TYR A 348 10.63 -1.82 -4.26
C TYR A 348 9.12 -1.82 -3.98
N ARG A 349 8.61 -0.90 -3.15
CA ARG A 349 7.17 -0.76 -2.89
C ARG A 349 6.41 -0.35 -4.15
N ALA A 350 5.08 -0.49 -4.10
CA ALA A 350 4.21 -0.15 -5.22
C ALA A 350 4.28 1.35 -5.57
N VAL A 351 4.40 2.20 -4.55
CA VAL A 351 4.66 3.63 -4.68
C VAL A 351 5.75 3.99 -3.66
N PRO A 352 6.95 4.38 -4.10
CA PRO A 352 8.00 4.85 -3.21
C PRO A 352 7.57 6.07 -2.41
N ILE A 353 8.09 6.20 -1.19
CA ILE A 353 7.76 7.29 -0.28
C ILE A 353 8.15 8.64 -0.86
N GLU A 354 9.23 8.77 -1.65
CA GLU A 354 9.61 10.06 -2.24
C GLU A 354 8.50 10.61 -3.13
N LYS A 355 7.92 9.75 -3.99
CA LYS A 355 6.81 10.14 -4.88
C LYS A 355 5.59 10.58 -4.04
N ASN A 356 5.29 9.87 -2.95
CA ASN A 356 4.18 10.24 -2.06
C ASN A 356 4.46 11.52 -1.28
N TYR A 357 5.70 11.69 -0.80
CA TYR A 357 6.12 12.82 0.02
C TYR A 357 6.05 14.12 -0.77
N GLU A 358 6.49 14.14 -2.04
CA GLU A 358 6.38 15.31 -2.93
C GLU A 358 4.93 15.79 -3.13
N LEU A 359 3.97 14.88 -3.20
CA LEU A 359 2.54 15.21 -3.30
C LEU A 359 2.00 15.75 -1.97
N PHE A 360 2.43 15.11 -0.89
CA PHE A 360 2.05 15.46 0.47
C PHE A 360 2.57 16.84 0.88
N GLU A 361 3.80 17.20 0.52
CA GLU A 361 4.40 18.51 0.87
C GLU A 361 3.68 19.71 0.25
N LYS A 362 2.90 19.46 -0.81
CA LYS A 362 2.09 20.49 -1.47
C LYS A 362 0.77 20.77 -0.75
N LYS A 363 0.35 19.91 0.19
CA LYS A 363 -0.91 20.09 0.91
C LYS A 363 -0.83 21.26 1.91
N PRO A 364 -1.74 22.24 1.84
CA PRO A 364 -1.77 23.35 2.80
C PRO A 364 -1.83 22.91 4.26
N ARG A 365 -2.68 21.94 4.59
CA ARG A 365 -2.82 21.39 5.94
C ARG A 365 -1.51 20.81 6.49
N TYR A 366 -0.70 20.17 5.65
CA TYR A 366 0.65 19.76 6.01
C TYR A 366 1.57 20.95 6.28
N ARG A 367 1.60 21.94 5.38
CA ARG A 367 2.45 23.12 5.54
C ARG A 367 2.16 23.85 6.86
N ALA A 368 0.90 23.89 7.28
CA ALA A 368 0.47 24.49 8.55
C ALA A 368 1.00 23.76 9.80
N VAL A 369 1.41 22.49 9.68
CA VAL A 369 1.92 21.68 10.80
C VAL A 369 3.36 21.21 10.62
N LYS A 370 3.99 21.51 9.48
CA LYS A 370 5.32 21.01 9.09
C LYS A 370 6.40 21.28 10.14
N ASP A 371 6.46 22.50 10.67
CA ASP A 371 7.51 22.85 11.64
C ASP A 371 7.33 22.10 12.96
N ARG A 372 6.09 21.93 13.42
CA ARG A 372 5.76 21.11 14.60
C ARG A 372 6.06 19.64 14.36
N LEU A 373 5.80 19.11 13.15
CA LEU A 373 6.18 17.74 12.77
C LEU A 373 7.71 17.56 12.77
N ASN A 374 8.45 18.52 12.22
CA ASN A 374 9.91 18.51 12.21
C ASN A 374 10.50 18.62 13.62
N GLN A 375 9.81 19.30 14.53
CA GLN A 375 10.21 19.36 15.93
C GLN A 375 9.93 18.02 16.62
N ILE A 376 8.70 17.49 16.51
CA ILE A 376 8.28 16.30 17.25
C ILE A 376 9.07 15.05 16.82
N ILE A 377 9.46 14.96 15.55
CA ILE A 377 10.21 13.80 15.04
C ILE A 377 11.52 13.58 15.81
N THR A 378 12.14 14.65 16.35
CA THR A 378 13.40 14.56 17.10
C THR A 378 13.24 13.85 18.45
N TYR A 379 12.01 13.77 18.97
CA TYR A 379 11.67 13.02 20.18
C TYR A 379 11.34 11.56 19.90
N PHE A 380 11.24 11.15 18.63
CA PHE A 380 10.98 9.76 18.31
C PHE A 380 12.21 8.89 18.66
N PRO A 381 12.05 7.72 19.31
CA PRO A 381 13.16 6.99 19.94
C PRO A 381 14.30 6.60 18.98
N SER A 382 13.98 6.31 17.73
CA SER A 382 14.96 5.92 16.71
C SER A 382 15.36 7.08 15.77
N SER A 383 14.98 8.32 16.07
CA SER A 383 15.11 9.46 15.15
C SER A 383 16.55 9.85 14.77
N GLN A 384 17.52 9.59 15.65
CA GLN A 384 18.93 9.93 15.43
C GLN A 384 19.62 9.03 14.41
N GLN A 385 19.08 7.82 14.19
CA GLN A 385 19.67 6.82 13.29
C GLN A 385 19.05 6.87 11.88
N LEU A 386 18.02 7.69 11.68
CA LEU A 386 17.28 7.72 10.41
C LEU A 386 18.06 8.48 9.34
N ASN A 387 18.21 7.86 8.17
CA ASN A 387 18.61 8.57 6.96
C ASN A 387 17.46 9.47 6.44
N ASP A 388 17.73 10.29 5.43
CA ASP A 388 16.76 11.23 4.87
C ASP A 388 15.46 10.56 4.40
N LEU A 389 15.57 9.35 3.84
CA LEU A 389 14.44 8.61 3.30
C LEU A 389 13.54 8.04 4.41
N GLU A 390 14.16 7.47 5.45
CA GLU A 390 13.48 7.00 6.65
C GLU A 390 12.83 8.15 7.41
N ARG A 391 13.50 9.31 7.47
CA ARG A 391 12.94 10.54 8.05
C ARG A 391 11.69 10.97 7.29
N LYS A 392 11.70 10.98 5.95
CA LYS A 392 10.50 11.27 5.12
C LYS A 392 9.36 10.30 5.39
N SER A 393 9.68 9.01 5.52
CA SER A 393 8.71 7.96 5.86
C SER A 393 8.08 8.18 7.23
N LEU A 394 8.90 8.47 8.26
CA LEU A 394 8.41 8.77 9.59
C LEU A 394 7.58 10.05 9.61
N THR A 395 8.00 11.13 8.94
CA THR A 395 7.22 12.36 8.82
C THR A 395 5.84 12.10 8.19
N ALA A 396 5.78 11.29 7.12
CA ALA A 396 4.50 10.94 6.48
C ALA A 396 3.60 10.11 7.40
N LEU A 397 4.16 9.18 8.18
CA LEU A 397 3.43 8.44 9.19
C LEU A 397 2.88 9.37 10.28
N LEU A 398 3.73 10.24 10.83
CA LEU A 398 3.35 11.18 11.89
C LEU A 398 2.27 12.16 11.43
N TYR A 399 2.35 12.64 10.19
CA TYR A 399 1.27 13.44 9.63
C TYR A 399 -0.01 12.63 9.46
N THR A 400 0.07 11.36 9.06
CA THR A 400 -1.11 10.50 8.97
C THR A 400 -1.74 10.32 10.35
N ILE A 401 -0.93 10.11 11.39
CA ILE A 401 -1.39 10.06 12.79
C ILE A 401 -2.03 11.39 13.20
N TYR A 402 -1.43 12.53 12.84
CA TYR A 402 -2.05 13.84 13.05
C TYR A 402 -3.42 13.94 12.37
N GLU A 403 -3.54 13.58 11.08
CA GLU A 403 -4.81 13.66 10.34
C GLU A 403 -5.90 12.71 10.87
N LEU A 404 -5.50 11.59 11.49
CA LEU A 404 -6.43 10.66 12.12
C LEU A 404 -7.02 11.21 13.43
N ASN A 405 -6.30 12.10 14.11
CA ASN A 405 -6.64 12.55 15.47
C ASN A 405 -7.01 14.03 15.56
N ALA A 406 -6.53 14.86 14.64
CA ALA A 406 -6.79 16.28 14.64
C ALA A 406 -8.30 16.53 14.44
N PRO A 407 -8.86 17.54 15.13
CA PRO A 407 -10.27 17.89 14.99
C PRO A 407 -10.64 18.13 13.51
N SER A 408 -11.84 17.66 13.15
CA SER A 408 -12.43 18.01 11.86
C SER A 408 -12.89 19.46 11.90
N ILE A 409 -12.70 20.17 10.79
CA ILE A 409 -13.23 21.52 10.61
C ILE A 409 -14.50 21.37 9.76
N PRO A 410 -15.70 21.51 10.35
CA PRO A 410 -16.93 21.26 9.62
C PRO A 410 -17.16 22.33 8.55
N VAL A 411 -17.82 21.95 7.46
CA VAL A 411 -18.42 22.90 6.51
C VAL A 411 -19.70 23.46 7.16
N GLN A 412 -19.76 24.78 7.29
CA GLN A 412 -20.89 25.53 7.80
C GLN A 412 -21.92 25.69 6.68
N VAL A 413 -23.10 25.10 6.88
CA VAL A 413 -24.18 25.07 5.91
C VAL A 413 -25.34 25.91 6.40
N TYR A 414 -25.67 26.95 5.64
CA TYR A 414 -26.90 27.71 5.82
C TYR A 414 -28.00 27.13 4.92
N ILE A 415 -29.22 27.01 5.45
CA ILE A 415 -30.36 26.46 4.70
C ILE A 415 -31.54 27.42 4.80
N ASN A 416 -32.02 27.86 3.64
CA ASN A 416 -33.27 28.60 3.52
C ASN A 416 -34.19 27.92 2.51
N HIS A 417 -35.41 27.59 2.90
CA HIS A 417 -36.37 26.98 1.98
C HIS A 417 -37.74 27.61 2.21
N THR A 418 -38.16 28.48 1.29
CA THR A 418 -39.33 29.35 1.51
C THR A 418 -40.65 28.66 1.17
N SER A 419 -40.63 27.59 0.37
CA SER A 419 -41.86 26.93 -0.05
C SER A 419 -42.60 26.17 1.06
N SER A 420 -41.93 25.88 2.19
CA SER A 420 -42.55 25.21 3.34
C SER A 420 -41.65 25.27 4.58
N ILE A 421 -42.26 25.54 5.73
CA ILE A 421 -41.58 25.59 7.05
C ILE A 421 -40.92 24.27 7.44
N VAL A 422 -41.38 23.12 6.91
CA VAL A 422 -40.81 21.81 7.25
C VAL A 422 -39.60 21.44 6.40
N ASN A 423 -39.42 22.07 5.23
CA ASN A 423 -38.42 21.65 4.26
C ASN A 423 -36.99 21.87 4.79
N SER A 424 -36.71 22.99 5.45
CA SER A 424 -35.39 23.23 6.04
C SER A 424 -35.05 22.16 7.10
N PHE A 425 -35.99 21.76 7.94
CA PHE A 425 -35.79 20.70 8.93
C PHE A 425 -35.56 19.33 8.26
N TYR A 426 -36.33 19.04 7.20
CA TYR A 426 -36.17 17.80 6.43
C TYR A 426 -34.80 17.73 5.77
N ILE A 427 -34.34 18.84 5.17
CA ILE A 427 -33.02 18.91 4.54
C ILE A 427 -31.92 18.72 5.58
N GLN A 428 -31.97 19.46 6.69
CA GLN A 428 -31.01 19.31 7.79
C GLN A 428 -30.94 17.86 8.30
N ASN A 429 -32.07 17.24 8.58
CA ASN A 429 -32.11 15.86 9.08
C ASN A 429 -31.60 14.85 8.05
N THR A 430 -31.88 15.07 6.77
CA THR A 430 -31.39 14.19 5.70
C THR A 430 -29.88 14.30 5.56
N LEU A 431 -29.34 15.52 5.56
CA LEU A 431 -27.90 15.76 5.50
C LEU A 431 -27.17 15.21 6.74
N LYS A 432 -27.74 15.34 7.95
CA LYS A 432 -27.19 14.71 9.17
C LYS A 432 -27.18 13.18 9.14
N LYS A 433 -28.10 12.57 8.39
CA LYS A 433 -28.12 11.11 8.18
C LYS A 433 -27.10 10.66 7.14
N PHE A 434 -26.79 11.53 6.17
CA PHE A 434 -25.87 11.21 5.08
C PHE A 434 -24.40 11.50 5.44
N PHE A 435 -24.15 12.60 6.16
CA PHE A 435 -22.83 13.04 6.57
C PHE A 435 -22.62 12.82 8.06
N ASN A 436 -21.39 12.46 8.46
CA ASN A 436 -21.00 12.45 9.86
C ASN A 436 -21.21 13.86 10.46
N SER A 437 -21.75 13.93 11.68
CA SER A 437 -21.99 15.16 12.43
C SER A 437 -20.76 16.07 12.58
N ASP A 438 -19.56 15.50 12.49
CA ASP A 438 -18.31 16.26 12.59
C ASP A 438 -17.89 16.94 11.27
N LEU A 439 -18.54 16.60 10.16
CA LEU A 439 -18.22 17.11 8.83
C LEU A 439 -19.06 18.31 8.44
N ILE A 440 -20.32 18.36 8.86
CA ILE A 440 -21.25 19.44 8.52
C ILE A 440 -21.86 20.02 9.79
N ALA A 441 -21.76 21.34 9.92
CA ALA A 441 -22.44 22.11 10.95
C ALA A 441 -23.45 23.04 10.27
N PHE A 442 -24.57 23.32 10.94
CA PHE A 442 -25.59 24.23 10.41
C PHE A 442 -25.48 25.58 11.11
N CYS A 443 -25.29 26.63 10.32
CA CYS A 443 -25.24 28.00 10.82
C CYS A 443 -26.59 28.71 10.63
N LYS A 444 -26.78 29.82 11.35
CA LYS A 444 -28.04 30.58 11.32
C LYS A 444 -27.99 31.76 10.37
N THR A 445 -26.81 32.15 9.92
CA THR A 445 -26.63 33.34 9.10
C THR A 445 -25.73 33.04 7.90
N ILE A 446 -25.99 33.73 6.79
CA ILE A 446 -25.21 33.60 5.56
C ILE A 446 -23.72 33.96 5.75
N PRO A 447 -23.32 35.00 6.51
CA PRO A 447 -21.90 35.34 6.71
C PRO A 447 -21.07 34.25 7.41
N GLU A 448 -21.72 33.38 8.18
CA GLU A 448 -21.09 32.24 8.84
C GLU A 448 -21.01 30.99 7.95
N ALA A 449 -21.66 31.02 6.78
CA ALA A 449 -21.80 29.86 5.90
C ALA A 449 -20.63 29.73 4.94
N ASP A 450 -20.11 28.51 4.80
CA ASP A 450 -19.28 28.13 3.66
C ASP A 450 -20.13 27.69 2.46
N VAL A 451 -21.34 27.18 2.73
CA VAL A 451 -22.30 26.71 1.74
C VAL A 451 -23.70 27.20 2.08
N ILE A 452 -24.39 27.72 1.08
CA ILE A 452 -25.77 28.17 1.13
C ILE A 452 -26.63 27.20 0.32
N ILE A 453 -27.63 26.60 0.93
CA ILE A 453 -28.66 25.81 0.24
C ILE A 453 -29.94 26.63 0.26
N SER A 454 -30.42 27.07 -0.91
CA SER A 454 -31.64 27.88 -0.97
C SER A 454 -32.60 27.50 -2.09
N SER A 455 -33.91 27.61 -1.82
CA SER A 455 -34.97 27.54 -2.83
C SER A 455 -35.14 28.82 -3.64
N ASP A 456 -34.49 29.91 -3.21
CA ASP A 456 -34.64 31.25 -3.77
C ASP A 456 -33.27 31.94 -3.93
N PRO A 457 -33.18 32.99 -4.76
CA PRO A 457 -31.97 33.79 -4.86
C PRO A 457 -31.68 34.53 -3.53
N GLU A 458 -30.56 34.20 -2.88
CA GLU A 458 -30.11 34.86 -1.64
C GLU A 458 -29.26 36.12 -1.89
N GLY A 459 -28.94 36.43 -3.15
CA GLY A 459 -28.08 37.54 -3.54
C GLY A 459 -27.06 37.16 -4.61
N ASN A 460 -26.04 37.99 -4.78
CA ASN A 460 -24.95 37.76 -5.75
C ASN A 460 -23.76 37.10 -5.06
N PHE A 461 -23.81 35.76 -4.94
CA PHE A 461 -22.74 34.95 -4.38
C PHE A 461 -22.04 34.13 -5.48
N LEU A 462 -20.84 33.64 -5.19
CA LEU A 462 -20.14 32.74 -6.11
C LEU A 462 -20.91 31.42 -6.22
N SER A 463 -21.05 30.91 -7.45
CA SER A 463 -21.80 29.66 -7.72
C SER A 463 -21.24 28.42 -7.02
N LYS A 464 -19.97 28.47 -6.59
CA LYS A 464 -19.34 27.41 -5.79
C LYS A 464 -19.78 27.39 -4.32
N ASP A 465 -20.44 28.45 -3.85
CA ASP A 465 -20.83 28.62 -2.45
C ASP A 465 -22.36 28.50 -2.30
N VAL A 466 -23.13 28.44 -3.40
CA VAL A 466 -24.60 28.36 -3.39
C VAL A 466 -25.11 27.17 -4.19
N PHE A 467 -25.96 26.36 -3.56
CA PHE A 467 -26.71 25.31 -4.20
C PHE A 467 -28.21 25.65 -4.23
N TYR A 468 -28.77 25.72 -5.43
CA TYR A 468 -30.20 26.01 -5.62
C TYR A 468 -31.03 24.73 -5.47
N PHE A 469 -31.87 24.65 -4.43
CA PHE A 469 -32.63 23.46 -4.10
C PHE A 469 -34.14 23.72 -4.04
N LYS A 470 -34.83 23.51 -5.16
CA LYS A 470 -36.25 23.86 -5.31
C LYS A 470 -37.22 22.72 -4.96
N ASN A 471 -36.90 21.49 -5.35
CA ASN A 471 -37.78 20.33 -5.16
C ASN A 471 -37.10 19.26 -4.31
N ILE A 472 -37.47 19.19 -3.02
CA ILE A 472 -36.93 18.22 -2.06
C ILE A 472 -37.34 16.77 -2.33
N PHE A 473 -38.22 16.51 -3.30
CA PHE A 473 -38.62 15.16 -3.70
C PHE A 473 -37.90 14.68 -4.96
N ASP A 474 -37.10 15.53 -5.61
CA ASP A 474 -36.33 15.14 -6.79
C ASP A 474 -35.00 14.47 -6.40
N LYS A 475 -34.83 13.23 -6.84
CA LYS A 475 -33.65 12.40 -6.55
C LYS A 475 -32.40 12.92 -7.26
N GLU A 476 -32.52 13.48 -8.47
CA GLU A 476 -31.37 14.00 -9.20
C GLU A 476 -30.81 15.22 -8.48
N THR A 477 -31.67 16.17 -8.10
CA THR A 477 -31.23 17.35 -7.33
C THR A 477 -30.63 16.99 -5.96
N TRP A 478 -31.12 15.93 -5.29
CA TRP A 478 -30.45 15.40 -4.09
C TRP A 478 -29.04 14.87 -4.39
N THR A 479 -28.86 14.17 -5.50
CA THR A 479 -27.55 13.64 -5.92
C THR A 479 -26.58 14.78 -6.14
N ASP A 480 -27.01 15.82 -6.85
CA ASP A 480 -26.21 17.02 -7.12
C ASP A 480 -25.86 17.77 -5.83
N LEU A 481 -26.79 17.87 -4.87
CA LEU A 481 -26.53 18.49 -3.57
C LEU A 481 -25.45 17.74 -2.78
N ILE A 482 -25.53 16.40 -2.77
CA ILE A 482 -24.53 15.57 -2.11
C ILE A 482 -23.17 15.72 -2.77
N GLU A 483 -23.10 15.74 -4.11
CA GLU A 483 -21.85 15.97 -4.85
C GLU A 483 -21.27 17.36 -4.56
N PHE A 484 -22.12 18.39 -4.55
CA PHE A 484 -21.75 19.75 -4.24
C PHE A 484 -21.14 19.88 -2.83
N LEU A 485 -21.84 19.37 -1.80
CA LEU A 485 -21.34 19.38 -0.42
C LEU A 485 -20.06 18.54 -0.27
N SER A 486 -19.97 17.40 -0.95
CA SER A 486 -18.76 16.57 -0.93
C SER A 486 -17.55 17.31 -1.52
N LYS A 487 -17.76 18.11 -2.57
CA LYS A 487 -16.72 18.96 -3.14
C LYS A 487 -16.30 20.07 -2.18
N SER A 488 -17.25 20.74 -1.53
CA SER A 488 -16.94 21.78 -0.53
C SER A 488 -16.21 21.20 0.68
N LEU A 489 -16.60 20.01 1.16
CA LEU A 489 -15.89 19.27 2.22
C LEU A 489 -14.47 18.93 1.81
N TYR A 490 -14.28 18.43 0.59
CA TYR A 490 -12.95 18.13 0.05
C TYR A 490 -12.09 19.41 -0.03
N GLU A 491 -12.63 20.49 -0.60
CA GLU A 491 -11.92 21.77 -0.68
C GLU A 491 -11.58 22.31 0.71
N LYS A 492 -12.48 22.24 1.68
CA LYS A 492 -12.22 22.73 3.05
C LYS A 492 -11.20 21.88 3.81
N ARG A 493 -11.16 20.57 3.55
CA ARG A 493 -10.21 19.64 4.19
C ARG A 493 -8.81 19.70 3.59
N PHE A 494 -8.71 20.00 2.29
CA PHE A 494 -7.45 19.97 1.53
C PHE A 494 -6.96 21.35 1.06
N ARG A 495 -7.71 22.44 1.27
CA ARG A 495 -7.18 23.81 1.35
C ARG A 495 -6.57 24.06 2.72
#